data_AF-A0A0G9LE56-F1
#
_entry.id   AF-A0A0G9LE56-F1
#
_cell.length_a   1.000
_cell.length_b   1.000
_cell.length_c   1.000
_cell.angle_alpha   90.00
_cell.angle_beta   90.00
_cell.angle_gamma   90.00
#
_symmetry.space_group_name_H-M   'P 1'
#
loop_
_entity.id
_entity.type
_entity.pdbx_description
1 polymer ?
#
loop_
_entity_poly.entity_id
_entity_poly.type
_entity_poly.pdbx_seq_one_letter_code
_entity_poly.pdbx_strand_id
1 'polypeptide(L)'
;MAPAQCPVCKVGADKFVEQSADLAWADEHRVGVAKDVDPRVMEGLQANFVGECTEVGMYLAMSRQADREGFPEVAEAYKRIAFEEAEHAAKFAELIGEVVVADTRANLQARVDAEHGACQGKKDLATLAKQLNLDAIHDTVHEMCKDEARHGQAFKGLLDRYFGQN
;
A
#
# COMPACT_ATOMS: atom_id res chain seq x y z
N MET A 1 -18.49 12.57 -42.01
CA MET A 1 -19.71 12.93 -41.26
C MET A 1 -20.39 11.66 -40.83
N ALA A 2 -20.74 11.54 -39.54
CA ALA A 2 -21.59 10.46 -39.07
C ALA A 2 -22.99 10.55 -39.71
N PRO A 3 -23.66 9.43 -40.02
CA PRO A 3 -25.01 9.43 -40.58
C PRO A 3 -26.04 9.95 -39.54
N ALA A 4 -27.12 10.61 -40.02
CA ALA A 4 -28.15 11.18 -39.14
C ALA A 4 -28.91 10.13 -38.31
N GLN A 5 -28.92 8.88 -38.77
CA GLN A 5 -29.50 7.73 -38.08
C GLN A 5 -28.74 6.45 -38.44
N CYS A 6 -28.67 5.50 -37.51
CA CYS A 6 -28.09 4.19 -37.80
C CYS A 6 -28.93 3.43 -38.84
N PRO A 7 -28.35 2.94 -39.95
CA PRO A 7 -29.13 2.25 -40.99
C PRO A 7 -29.69 0.89 -40.54
N VAL A 8 -29.16 0.33 -39.44
CA VAL A 8 -29.57 -0.98 -38.90
C VAL A 8 -30.66 -0.82 -37.84
N CYS A 9 -30.36 -0.09 -36.76
CA CYS A 9 -31.26 0.02 -35.61
C CYS A 9 -32.04 1.35 -35.54
N LYS A 10 -31.79 2.28 -36.48
CA LYS A 10 -32.50 3.57 -36.62
C LYS A 10 -32.39 4.52 -35.42
N VAL A 11 -31.47 4.28 -34.49
CA VAL A 11 -31.16 5.24 -33.42
C VAL A 11 -30.57 6.52 -34.01
N GLY A 12 -30.86 7.65 -33.37
CA GLY A 12 -30.43 8.97 -33.83
C GLY A 12 -28.92 9.20 -33.71
N ALA A 13 -28.47 10.31 -34.33
CA ALA A 13 -27.09 10.77 -34.29
C ALA A 13 -26.54 10.93 -32.85
N ASP A 14 -27.42 11.12 -31.85
CA ASP A 14 -27.11 11.23 -30.42
C ASP A 14 -26.46 9.98 -29.82
N LYS A 15 -26.56 8.82 -30.48
CA LYS A 15 -25.94 7.56 -30.06
C LYS A 15 -24.61 7.26 -30.73
N PHE A 16 -24.14 8.13 -31.63
CA PHE A 16 -22.84 7.96 -32.26
C PHE A 16 -21.76 8.60 -31.39
N VAL A 17 -20.75 7.82 -31.04
CA VAL A 17 -19.53 8.31 -30.41
C VAL A 17 -18.47 8.46 -31.49
N GLU A 18 -17.87 9.64 -31.59
CA GLU A 18 -16.76 9.89 -32.50
C GLU A 18 -15.56 9.05 -32.05
N GLN A 19 -15.02 8.23 -32.94
CA GLN A 19 -13.79 7.48 -32.67
C GLN A 19 -12.60 8.40 -32.95
N SER A 20 -11.93 8.87 -31.89
CA SER A 20 -10.63 9.52 -32.01
C SER A 20 -9.53 8.49 -32.24
N ALA A 21 -8.37 8.94 -32.75
CA ALA A 21 -7.17 8.10 -32.85
C ALA A 21 -6.48 7.87 -31.49
N ASP A 22 -6.88 8.62 -30.47
CA ASP A 22 -6.33 8.53 -29.12
C ASP A 22 -6.98 7.39 -28.35
N LEU A 23 -6.16 6.62 -27.63
CA LEU A 23 -6.63 5.55 -26.76
C LEU A 23 -7.40 6.13 -25.58
N ALA A 24 -8.68 5.76 -25.45
CA ALA A 24 -9.51 6.06 -24.29
C ALA A 24 -9.92 4.76 -23.59
N TRP A 25 -9.61 4.65 -22.30
CA TRP A 25 -10.07 3.54 -21.46
C TRP A 25 -11.53 3.75 -21.05
N ALA A 26 -12.29 2.66 -20.94
CA ALA A 26 -13.72 2.73 -20.59
C ALA A 26 -13.95 3.14 -19.13
N ASP A 27 -13.06 2.74 -18.22
CA ASP A 27 -13.00 3.18 -16.82
C ASP A 27 -11.63 2.81 -16.21
N GLU A 28 -11.34 3.31 -15.01
CA GLU A 28 -10.09 3.07 -14.29
C GLU A 28 -10.26 3.20 -12.77
N HIS A 29 -9.39 2.51 -12.01
CA HIS A 29 -9.26 2.76 -10.58
C HIS A 29 -8.63 4.13 -10.33
N ARG A 30 -9.11 4.82 -9.29
CA ARG A 30 -8.66 6.17 -8.92
C ARG A 30 -8.23 6.20 -7.47
N VAL A 31 -7.05 6.74 -7.22
CA VAL A 31 -6.53 6.93 -5.86
C VAL A 31 -7.02 8.26 -5.31
N GLY A 32 -7.54 8.26 -4.08
CA GLY A 32 -8.00 9.44 -3.36
C GLY A 32 -9.41 9.87 -3.71
N VAL A 33 -10.29 8.94 -4.10
CA VAL A 33 -11.71 9.26 -4.35
C VAL A 33 -12.45 9.76 -3.10
N ALA A 34 -11.91 9.50 -1.91
CA ALA A 34 -12.50 9.94 -0.65
C ALA A 34 -12.04 11.34 -0.20
N LYS A 35 -11.12 12.02 -0.89
CA LYS A 35 -10.47 13.27 -0.39
C LYS A 35 -11.44 14.38 0.06
N ASP A 36 -12.60 14.47 -0.57
CA ASP A 36 -13.59 15.54 -0.33
C ASP A 36 -14.91 15.02 0.27
N VAL A 37 -14.92 13.82 0.86
CA VAL A 37 -16.13 13.25 1.49
C VAL A 37 -16.37 13.83 2.89
N ASP A 38 -17.52 13.51 3.50
CA ASP A 38 -17.83 13.88 4.88
C ASP A 38 -16.67 13.46 5.83
N PRO A 39 -16.15 14.36 6.69
CA PRO A 39 -15.01 14.05 7.56
C PRO A 39 -15.21 12.80 8.42
N ARG A 40 -16.45 12.48 8.82
CA ARG A 40 -16.74 11.26 9.60
C ARG A 40 -16.55 10.00 8.77
N VAL A 41 -16.84 10.07 7.46
CA VAL A 41 -16.56 8.97 6.54
C VAL A 41 -15.06 8.83 6.36
N MET A 42 -14.33 9.93 6.15
CA MET A 42 -12.86 9.89 6.05
C MET A 42 -12.21 9.28 7.32
N GLU A 43 -12.63 9.74 8.50
CA GLU A 43 -12.16 9.19 9.79
C GLU A 43 -12.45 7.69 9.89
N GLY A 44 -13.65 7.27 9.48
CA GLY A 44 -14.01 5.84 9.43
C GLY A 44 -13.10 5.05 8.49
N LEU A 45 -12.79 5.56 7.30
CA LEU A 45 -11.88 4.90 6.36
C LEU A 45 -10.46 4.80 6.93
N GLN A 46 -9.94 5.87 7.53
CA GLN A 46 -8.63 5.88 8.18
C GLN A 46 -8.55 4.89 9.35
N ALA A 47 -9.60 4.85 10.19
CA ALA A 47 -9.68 3.90 11.30
C ALA A 47 -9.66 2.45 10.82
N ASN A 48 -10.40 2.14 9.75
CA ASN A 48 -10.36 0.81 9.13
C ASN A 48 -8.98 0.52 8.54
N PHE A 49 -8.37 1.44 7.79
CA PHE A 49 -7.01 1.24 7.28
C PHE A 49 -6.02 0.84 8.38
N VAL A 50 -6.04 1.54 9.52
CA VAL A 50 -5.19 1.22 10.68
C VAL A 50 -5.56 -0.13 11.30
N GLY A 51 -6.86 -0.42 11.42
CA GLY A 51 -7.37 -1.71 11.89
C GLY A 51 -6.85 -2.87 11.05
N GLU A 52 -7.07 -2.83 9.73
CA GLU A 52 -6.63 -3.86 8.79
C GLU A 52 -5.10 -4.04 8.83
N CYS A 53 -4.33 -2.94 8.83
CA CYS A 53 -2.86 -3.03 8.96
C CYS A 53 -2.41 -3.69 10.26
N THR A 54 -3.16 -3.47 11.35
CA THR A 54 -2.90 -4.09 12.65
C THR A 54 -3.20 -5.58 12.60
N GLU A 55 -4.30 -5.97 11.96
CA GLU A 55 -4.69 -7.38 11.79
C GLU A 55 -3.65 -8.16 10.97
N VAL A 56 -3.09 -7.58 9.89
CA VAL A 56 -2.00 -8.21 9.12
C VAL A 56 -0.84 -8.61 10.04
N GLY A 57 -0.36 -7.67 10.87
CA GLY A 57 0.75 -7.93 11.80
C GLY A 57 0.38 -8.95 12.88
N MET A 58 -0.83 -8.83 13.43
CA MET A 58 -1.36 -9.75 14.45
C MET A 58 -1.48 -11.18 13.91
N TYR A 59 -2.11 -11.39 12.76
CA TYR A 59 -2.30 -12.71 12.19
C TYR A 59 -0.99 -13.36 11.76
N LEU A 60 -0.01 -12.61 11.23
CA LEU A 60 1.33 -13.16 10.98
C LEU A 60 2.04 -13.57 12.28
N ALA A 61 1.87 -12.83 13.38
CA ALA A 61 2.42 -13.20 14.69
C ALA A 61 1.72 -14.43 15.27
N MET A 62 0.39 -14.50 15.20
CA MET A 62 -0.42 -15.65 15.62
C MET A 62 -0.09 -16.91 14.82
N SER A 63 0.12 -16.75 13.50
CA SER A 63 0.57 -17.82 12.61
C SER A 63 1.88 -18.44 13.11
N ARG A 64 2.89 -17.61 13.42
CA ARG A 64 4.18 -18.06 13.98
C ARG A 64 4.04 -18.75 15.33
N GLN A 65 3.06 -18.34 16.15
CA GLN A 65 2.80 -18.98 17.43
C GLN A 65 2.15 -20.36 17.24
N ALA A 66 1.16 -20.48 16.36
CA ALA A 66 0.50 -21.74 16.03
C ALA A 66 1.51 -22.78 15.49
N ASP A 67 2.46 -22.35 14.64
CA ASP A 67 3.55 -23.22 14.16
C ASP A 67 4.43 -23.75 15.31
N ARG A 68 4.77 -22.91 16.29
CA ARG A 68 5.59 -23.31 17.46
C ARG A 68 4.88 -24.32 18.36
N GLU A 69 3.55 -24.28 18.39
CA GLU A 69 2.71 -25.21 19.14
C GLU A 69 2.39 -26.49 18.37
N GLY A 70 2.77 -26.57 17.09
CA GLY A 70 2.55 -27.74 16.24
C GLY A 70 1.17 -27.78 15.57
N PHE A 71 0.55 -26.62 15.33
CA PHE A 71 -0.73 -26.48 14.62
C PHE A 71 -0.55 -25.84 13.23
N PRO A 72 0.08 -26.53 12.27
CA PRO A 72 0.43 -25.95 10.97
C PRO A 72 -0.81 -25.53 10.15
N GLU A 73 -1.95 -26.22 10.28
CA GLU A 73 -3.18 -25.86 9.57
C GLU A 73 -3.76 -24.53 10.09
N VAL A 74 -3.63 -24.27 11.39
CA VAL A 74 -4.04 -23.01 12.02
C VAL A 74 -3.09 -21.89 11.61
N ALA A 75 -1.78 -22.17 11.58
CA ALA A 75 -0.77 -21.23 11.14
C ALA A 75 -0.98 -20.78 9.69
N GLU A 76 -1.27 -21.72 8.79
CA GLU A 76 -1.55 -21.42 7.39
C GLU A 76 -2.87 -20.65 7.21
N ALA A 77 -3.90 -20.98 7.99
CA ALA A 77 -5.15 -20.22 7.98
C ALA A 77 -4.92 -18.74 8.36
N TYR A 78 -4.19 -18.48 9.44
CA TYR A 78 -3.83 -17.11 9.84
C TYR A 78 -3.03 -16.39 8.77
N LYS A 79 -2.05 -17.07 8.15
CA LYS A 79 -1.22 -16.47 7.11
C LYS A 79 -2.04 -16.09 5.88
N ARG A 80 -2.97 -16.94 5.44
CA ARG A 80 -3.86 -16.63 4.32
C ARG A 80 -4.75 -15.42 4.63
N ILE A 81 -5.37 -15.41 5.81
CA ILE A 81 -6.24 -14.31 6.24
C ILE A 81 -5.43 -13.00 6.35
N ALA A 82 -4.18 -13.04 6.82
CA ALA A 82 -3.33 -11.86 6.82
C ALA A 82 -3.12 -11.23 5.43
N PHE A 83 -3.11 -12.03 4.35
CA PHE A 83 -3.07 -11.50 2.99
C PHE A 83 -4.42 -10.94 2.51
N GLU A 84 -5.53 -11.50 3.00
CA GLU A 84 -6.88 -10.96 2.76
C GLU A 84 -7.04 -9.60 3.44
N GLU A 85 -6.60 -9.45 4.70
CA GLU A 85 -6.63 -8.13 5.38
C GLU A 85 -5.63 -7.13 4.77
N ALA A 86 -4.50 -7.60 4.23
CA ALA A 86 -3.60 -6.74 3.48
C ALA A 86 -4.26 -6.20 2.19
N GLU A 87 -5.13 -6.99 1.55
CA GLU A 87 -5.95 -6.53 0.42
C GLU A 87 -6.97 -5.47 0.87
N HIS A 88 -7.64 -5.67 2.02
CA HIS A 88 -8.55 -4.68 2.59
C HIS A 88 -7.83 -3.37 2.91
N ALA A 89 -6.69 -3.44 3.59
CA ALA A 89 -5.85 -2.27 3.89
C ALA A 89 -5.45 -1.52 2.61
N ALA A 90 -5.05 -2.23 1.55
CA ALA A 90 -4.68 -1.62 0.27
C ALA A 90 -5.86 -0.86 -0.36
N LYS A 91 -7.07 -1.43 -0.36
CA LYS A 91 -8.28 -0.76 -0.87
C LYS A 91 -8.60 0.50 -0.08
N PHE A 92 -8.51 0.46 1.25
CA PHE A 92 -8.71 1.66 2.06
C PHE A 92 -7.65 2.73 1.77
N ALA A 93 -6.37 2.36 1.68
CA ALA A 93 -5.30 3.28 1.32
C ALA A 93 -5.54 3.97 -0.03
N GLU A 94 -5.99 3.22 -1.05
CA GLU A 94 -6.34 3.77 -2.35
C GLU A 94 -7.54 4.73 -2.28
N LEU A 95 -8.60 4.39 -1.52
CA LEU A 95 -9.75 5.27 -1.33
C LEU A 95 -9.35 6.60 -0.68
N ILE A 96 -8.56 6.53 0.39
CA ILE A 96 -8.10 7.68 1.19
C ILE A 96 -7.14 8.56 0.36
N GLY A 97 -6.13 7.94 -0.27
CA GLY A 97 -5.15 8.64 -1.11
C GLY A 97 -4.21 9.59 -0.36
N GLU A 98 -3.96 9.34 0.92
CA GLU A 98 -3.02 10.08 1.78
C GLU A 98 -1.66 9.37 1.90
N VAL A 99 -1.69 8.04 2.03
CA VAL A 99 -0.48 7.19 2.18
C VAL A 99 0.03 6.63 0.84
N VAL A 100 -0.74 6.83 -0.23
CA VAL A 100 -0.42 6.45 -1.60
C VAL A 100 -1.02 7.49 -2.55
N VAL A 101 -0.31 7.80 -3.63
CA VAL A 101 -0.79 8.70 -4.68
C VAL A 101 -0.74 8.01 -6.04
N ALA A 102 -1.49 8.52 -7.03
CA ALA A 102 -1.49 8.03 -8.41
C ALA A 102 -0.21 8.45 -9.19
N ASP A 103 0.96 8.35 -8.55
CA ASP A 103 2.26 8.65 -9.14
C ASP A 103 3.34 7.74 -8.53
N THR A 104 3.88 6.82 -9.34
CA THR A 104 4.85 5.81 -8.87
C THR A 104 6.17 6.44 -8.42
N ARG A 105 6.61 7.54 -9.04
CA ARG A 105 7.84 8.23 -8.66
C ARG A 105 7.70 8.84 -7.27
N ALA A 106 6.59 9.51 -7.00
CA ALA A 106 6.26 10.10 -5.71
C ALA A 106 6.14 9.02 -4.64
N ASN A 107 5.47 7.90 -4.94
CA ASN A 107 5.38 6.77 -4.01
C ASN A 107 6.76 6.17 -3.68
N LEU A 108 7.64 5.99 -4.68
CA LEU A 108 9.00 5.52 -4.45
C LEU A 108 9.82 6.49 -3.60
N GLN A 109 9.75 7.78 -3.89
CA GLN A 109 10.41 8.82 -3.09
C GLN A 109 9.92 8.80 -1.63
N ALA A 110 8.59 8.74 -1.43
CA ALA A 110 8.00 8.65 -0.11
C ALA A 110 8.48 7.42 0.67
N ARG A 111 8.66 6.27 -0.01
CA ARG A 111 9.24 5.08 0.63
C ARG A 111 10.72 5.25 0.95
N VAL A 112 11.53 5.85 0.09
CA VAL A 112 12.95 6.16 0.42
C VAL A 112 13.05 7.01 1.69
N ASP A 113 12.25 8.08 1.77
CA ASP A 113 12.26 8.98 2.92
C ASP A 113 11.76 8.28 4.19
N ALA A 114 10.70 7.47 4.07
CA ALA A 114 10.16 6.69 5.17
C ALA A 114 11.16 5.64 5.70
N GLU A 115 11.84 4.89 4.82
CA GLU A 115 12.84 3.91 5.22
C GLU A 115 14.05 4.58 5.89
N HIS A 116 14.48 5.74 5.39
CA HIS A 116 15.57 6.51 6.01
C HIS A 116 15.20 6.96 7.44
N GLY A 117 13.98 7.47 7.63
CA GLY A 117 13.47 7.84 8.96
C GLY A 117 13.29 6.63 9.89
N ALA A 118 12.72 5.53 9.39
CA ALA A 118 12.51 4.30 10.15
C ALA A 118 13.83 3.65 10.60
N CYS A 119 14.86 3.71 9.74
CA CYS A 119 16.21 3.25 10.08
C CYS A 119 16.75 3.98 11.31
N GLN A 120 16.67 5.31 11.33
CA GLN A 120 17.12 6.11 12.48
C GLN A 120 16.29 5.80 13.73
N GLY A 121 14.96 5.80 13.62
CA GLY A 121 14.07 5.52 14.76
C GLY A 121 14.32 4.15 15.39
N LYS A 122 14.54 3.11 14.58
CA LYS A 122 14.91 1.77 15.07
C LYS A 122 16.30 1.77 15.70
N LYS A 123 17.27 2.52 15.15
CA LYS A 123 18.61 2.63 15.74
C LYS A 123 18.58 3.27 17.12
N ASP A 124 17.79 4.32 17.29
CA ASP A 124 17.61 5.02 18.56
C ASP A 124 16.95 4.11 19.60
N LEU A 125 15.87 3.41 19.21
CA LEU A 125 15.18 2.45 20.08
C LEU A 125 16.08 1.28 20.50
N ALA A 126 16.83 0.70 19.56
CA ALA A 126 17.78 -0.36 19.88
C ALA A 126 18.85 0.13 20.87
N THR A 127 19.38 1.34 20.65
CA THR A 127 20.39 1.93 21.54
C THR A 127 19.84 2.11 22.96
N LEU A 128 18.61 2.63 23.09
CA LEU A 128 17.93 2.75 24.38
C LEU A 128 17.71 1.38 25.04
N ALA A 129 17.22 0.39 24.29
CA ALA A 129 17.04 -0.97 24.79
C ALA A 129 18.36 -1.55 25.33
N LYS A 130 19.48 -1.31 24.64
CA LYS A 130 20.80 -1.74 25.12
C LYS A 130 21.23 -1.03 26.40
N GLN A 131 21.00 0.28 26.51
CA GLN A 131 21.29 1.04 27.74
C GLN A 131 20.48 0.54 28.94
N LEU A 132 19.26 0.05 28.70
CA LEU A 132 18.38 -0.52 29.71
C LEU A 132 18.60 -2.03 29.95
N ASN A 133 19.62 -2.64 29.33
CA ASN A 133 19.92 -4.07 29.40
C ASN A 133 18.77 -4.99 28.90
N LEU A 134 18.03 -4.55 27.89
CA LEU A 134 16.94 -5.29 27.25
C LEU A 134 17.43 -5.95 25.95
N ASP A 135 18.36 -6.91 26.07
CA ASP A 135 19.13 -7.44 24.93
C ASP A 135 18.26 -8.06 23.82
N ALA A 136 17.21 -8.83 24.18
CA ALA A 136 16.32 -9.42 23.18
C ALA A 136 15.58 -8.37 22.32
N ILE A 137 15.24 -7.22 22.92
CA ILE A 137 14.62 -6.10 22.21
C ILE A 137 15.66 -5.41 21.33
N HIS A 138 16.84 -5.11 21.88
CA HIS A 138 17.94 -4.52 21.12
C HIS A 138 18.26 -5.35 19.88
N ASP A 139 18.49 -6.66 20.03
CA ASP A 139 18.96 -7.51 18.95
C ASP A 139 17.95 -7.58 17.80
N THR A 140 16.66 -7.74 18.15
CA THR A 140 15.57 -7.80 17.17
C THR A 140 15.41 -6.47 16.44
N VAL A 141 15.32 -5.35 17.17
CA VAL A 141 15.09 -4.02 16.57
C VAL A 141 16.31 -3.54 15.78
N HIS A 142 17.53 -3.87 16.24
CA HIS A 142 18.75 -3.52 15.53
C HIS A 142 18.89 -4.28 14.21
N GLU A 143 18.46 -5.53 14.15
CA GLU A 143 18.41 -6.25 12.87
C GLU A 143 17.38 -5.61 11.92
N MET A 144 16.19 -5.29 12.43
CA MET A 144 15.18 -4.57 11.65
C MET A 144 15.65 -3.18 11.17
N CYS A 145 16.57 -2.52 11.88
CA CYS A 145 17.19 -1.27 11.43
C CYS A 145 18.04 -1.48 10.18
N LYS A 146 18.80 -2.58 10.10
CA LYS A 146 19.57 -2.93 8.89
C LYS A 146 18.65 -3.26 7.72
N ASP A 147 17.50 -3.88 7.99
CA ASP A 147 16.49 -4.13 6.97
C ASP A 147 15.95 -2.84 6.36
N GLU A 148 15.67 -1.79 7.15
CA GLU A 148 15.21 -0.50 6.58
C GLU A 148 16.29 0.15 5.72
N ALA A 149 17.57 0.04 6.10
CA ALA A 149 18.66 0.49 5.24
C ALA A 149 18.69 -0.27 3.90
N ARG A 150 18.50 -1.60 3.93
CA ARG A 150 18.40 -2.44 2.72
C ARG A 150 17.18 -2.08 1.88
N HIS A 151 16.01 -1.86 2.49
CA HIS A 151 14.79 -1.43 1.81
C HIS A 151 14.96 -0.05 1.16
N GLY A 152 15.49 0.92 1.91
CA GLY A 152 15.77 2.27 1.41
C GLY A 152 16.74 2.26 0.23
N GLN A 153 17.81 1.45 0.28
CA GLN A 153 18.71 1.26 -0.87
C GLN A 153 18.01 0.65 -2.08
N ALA A 154 17.13 -0.34 -1.89
CA ALA A 154 16.38 -0.95 -2.97
C ALA A 154 15.43 0.06 -3.63
N PHE A 155 14.63 0.80 -2.85
CA PHE A 155 13.73 1.82 -3.38
C PHE A 155 14.48 2.97 -4.05
N LYS A 156 15.59 3.44 -3.45
CA LYS A 156 16.43 4.47 -4.03
C LYS A 156 17.01 4.02 -5.38
N GLY A 157 17.52 2.79 -5.45
CA GLY A 157 18.04 2.23 -6.70
C GLY A 157 16.98 2.15 -7.80
N LEU A 158 15.74 1.78 -7.46
CA LEU A 158 14.61 1.78 -8.41
C LEU A 158 14.22 3.20 -8.84
N LEU A 159 14.15 4.13 -7.89
CA LEU A 159 13.84 5.53 -8.16
C LEU A 159 14.86 6.16 -9.10
N ASP A 160 16.16 5.99 -8.80
CA ASP A 160 17.25 6.51 -9.63
C ASP A 160 17.23 5.87 -11.04
N ARG A 161 17.01 4.54 -11.12
CA ARG A 161 17.03 3.81 -12.40
C ARG A 161 15.92 4.23 -13.35
N TYR A 162 14.71 4.46 -12.85
CA TYR A 162 13.54 4.73 -13.69
C TYR A 162 13.19 6.22 -13.79
N PHE A 163 13.61 7.05 -12.83
CA PHE A 163 13.21 8.45 -12.73
C PHE A 163 14.38 9.42 -12.43
N GLY A 164 15.62 8.92 -12.35
CA GLY A 164 16.81 9.77 -12.31
C GLY A 164 16.97 10.51 -13.62
N GLN A 165 17.32 11.80 -13.55
CA GLN A 165 17.76 12.54 -14.74
C GLN A 165 19.16 12.04 -15.11
N ASN A 166 19.28 11.37 -16.25
CA ASN A 166 20.56 11.21 -16.93
C ASN A 166 20.93 12.51 -17.64
#